data_AF-A0A7X7K267-F1
#
_entry.id   AF-A0A7X7K267-F1
#
_cell.length_a   1.000
_cell.length_b   1.000
_cell.length_c   1.000
_cell.angle_alpha   90.00
_cell.angle_beta   90.00
_cell.angle_gamma   90.00
#
_symmetry.space_group_name_H-M   'P 1'
#
loop_
_entity.id
_entity.type
_entity.pdbx_description
1 polymer ?
#
loop_
_entity_poly.entity_id
_entity_poly.type
_entity_poly.pdbx_seq_one_letter_code
_entity_poly.pdbx_strand_id
1 'polypeptide(L)'
;MNKRRAPGIRELREAQLGQFELPSFAAGMACDHLERVLRLLDARQARHGSDPYLDRIREEVTAAIGEARRWQTLAAAMLEYPYDREED
;
A
#
# COMPACT_ATOMS: atom_id res chain seq x y z
N MET A 1 -24.51 -28.83 -18.02
CA MET A 1 -23.41 -28.86 -17.02
C MET A 1 -22.15 -28.30 -17.68
N ASN A 2 -21.82 -27.04 -17.43
CA ASN A 2 -20.59 -26.43 -17.95
C ASN A 2 -19.39 -27.03 -17.21
N LYS A 3 -18.60 -27.88 -17.89
CA LYS A 3 -17.30 -28.33 -17.39
C LYS A 3 -16.37 -27.11 -17.41
N ARG A 4 -16.17 -26.46 -16.26
CA ARG A 4 -15.13 -25.43 -16.13
C ARG A 4 -13.80 -26.12 -16.44
N ARG A 5 -13.13 -25.64 -17.49
CA ARG A 5 -11.79 -26.11 -17.87
C ARG A 5 -10.85 -25.83 -16.68
N ALA A 6 -9.96 -26.77 -16.36
CA ALA A 6 -8.94 -26.51 -15.34
C ALA A 6 -8.13 -25.28 -15.79
N PRO A 7 -7.85 -24.33 -14.88
CA PRO A 7 -7.19 -23.10 -15.26
C PRO A 7 -5.78 -23.41 -15.77
N GLY A 8 -5.41 -22.75 -16.86
CA GLY A 8 -4.04 -22.85 -17.38
C GLY A 8 -3.04 -22.21 -16.43
N ILE A 9 -1.75 -22.52 -16.58
CA ILE A 9 -0.65 -21.94 -15.78
C ILE A 9 -0.73 -20.40 -15.76
N ARG A 10 -1.07 -19.80 -16.91
CA ARG A 10 -1.28 -18.35 -17.04
C ARG A 10 -2.45 -17.80 -16.20
N GLU A 11 -3.58 -18.50 -16.14
CA GLU A 11 -4.75 -18.04 -15.36
C GLU A 11 -4.50 -18.17 -13.85
N LEU A 12 -3.79 -19.21 -13.43
CA LEU A 12 -3.31 -19.34 -12.04
C LEU A 12 -2.32 -18.21 -11.69
N ARG A 13 -1.44 -17.84 -12.63
CA ARG A 13 -0.50 -16.71 -12.50
C ARG A 13 -1.22 -15.37 -12.32
N GLU A 14 -2.19 -15.07 -13.18
CA GLU A 14 -2.97 -13.82 -13.10
C GLU A 14 -3.76 -13.74 -11.78
N ALA A 15 -4.33 -14.87 -11.31
CA ALA A 15 -5.02 -14.92 -10.02
C ALA A 15 -4.08 -14.69 -8.82
N GLN A 16 -2.85 -15.22 -8.87
CA GLN A 16 -1.85 -15.02 -7.82
C GLN A 16 -1.33 -13.58 -7.79
N LEU A 17 -1.16 -12.92 -8.93
CA LEU A 17 -0.74 -11.51 -8.99
C LEU A 17 -1.86 -10.57 -8.54
N GLY A 18 -3.12 -10.86 -8.90
CA GLY A 18 -4.28 -10.06 -8.52
C GLY A 18 -4.45 -9.88 -7.01
N GLN A 19 -3.90 -10.78 -6.18
CA GLN A 19 -3.93 -10.63 -4.72
C GLN A 19 -3.07 -9.46 -4.21
N PHE A 20 -2.13 -8.95 -5.00
CA PHE A 20 -1.25 -7.83 -4.64
C PHE A 20 -1.72 -6.48 -5.20
N GLU A 21 -2.57 -6.47 -6.23
CA GLU A 21 -3.07 -5.23 -6.84
C GLU A 21 -3.90 -4.38 -5.86
N LEU A 22 -4.89 -5.00 -5.22
CA LEU A 22 -5.77 -4.30 -4.28
C LEU A 22 -5.03 -3.78 -3.04
N PRO A 23 -4.14 -4.57 -2.38
CA PRO A 23 -3.29 -4.05 -1.31
C PRO A 23 -2.39 -2.90 -1.75
N SER A 24 -1.78 -2.96 -2.94
CA SER A 24 -0.94 -1.87 -3.46
C SER A 24 -1.73 -0.56 -3.61
N PHE A 25 -2.92 -0.65 -4.21
CA PHE A 25 -3.82 0.48 -4.36
C PHE A 25 -4.28 1.05 -3.00
N ALA A 26 -4.70 0.18 -2.08
CA ALA A 26 -5.14 0.59 -0.75
C ALA A 26 -4.01 1.25 0.05
N ALA A 27 -2.78 0.73 -0.03
CA ALA A 27 -1.61 1.32 0.62
C ALA A 27 -1.29 2.71 0.04
N GLY A 28 -1.39 2.89 -1.29
CA GLY A 28 -1.24 4.19 -1.93
C GLY A 28 -2.26 5.21 -1.44
N MET A 29 -3.56 4.86 -1.41
CA MET A 29 -4.59 5.76 -0.87
C MET A 29 -4.35 6.10 0.61
N ALA A 30 -3.92 5.13 1.42
CA ALA A 30 -3.61 5.35 2.82
C ALA A 30 -2.45 6.36 2.99
N CYS A 31 -1.38 6.23 2.20
CA CYS A 31 -0.29 7.21 2.16
C CYS A 31 -0.81 8.63 1.89
N ASP A 32 -1.63 8.80 0.84
CA ASP A 32 -2.18 10.12 0.47
C ASP A 32 -3.01 10.74 1.60
N HIS A 33 -3.85 9.93 2.25
CA HIS A 33 -4.66 10.39 3.37
C HIS A 33 -3.81 10.80 4.58
N LEU A 34 -2.80 10.01 4.93
CA LEU A 34 -1.91 10.31 6.06
C LEU A 34 -1.05 11.55 5.79
N GLU A 35 -0.56 11.74 4.57
CA GLU A 35 0.15 12.96 4.17
C GLU A 35 -0.75 14.19 4.24
N ARG A 36 -2.03 14.05 3.87
CA ARG A 36 -3.01 15.13 4.03
C ARG A 36 -3.25 15.46 5.50
N VAL A 37 -3.30 14.46 6.38
CA VAL A 37 -3.41 14.67 7.83
C VAL A 37 -2.20 15.46 8.35
N LEU A 38 -0.96 15.13 7.95
CA LEU A 38 0.22 15.91 8.34
C LEU A 38 0.10 17.39 7.94
N ARG A 39 -0.33 17.68 6.71
CA ARG A 39 -0.54 19.07 6.25
C ARG A 39 -1.61 19.81 7.07
N LEU A 40 -2.67 19.10 7.49
CA LEU A 40 -3.71 19.67 8.35
C LEU A 40 -3.19 19.93 9.76
N LEU A 41 -2.33 19.04 10.30
CA LEU A 41 -1.66 19.25 11.58
C LEU A 41 -0.71 20.46 11.52
N ASP A 42 0.04 20.61 10.43
CA ASP A 42 0.87 21.80 10.17
C ASP A 42 0.03 23.08 10.19
N ALA A 43 -1.08 23.10 9.46
CA ALA A 43 -1.98 24.25 9.42
C ALA A 43 -2.60 24.56 10.81
N ARG A 44 -2.99 23.52 11.56
CA ARG A 44 -3.50 23.67 12.93
C ARG A 44 -2.43 24.24 13.85
N GLN A 45 -1.20 23.73 13.79
CA GLN A 45 -0.09 24.18 14.63
C GLN A 45 0.30 25.63 14.33
N ALA A 46 0.35 26.01 13.05
CA ALA A 46 0.61 27.38 12.64
C ALA A 46 -0.44 28.37 13.17
N ARG A 47 -1.71 27.95 13.26
CA ARG A 47 -2.82 28.80 13.71
C ARG A 47 -3.01 28.84 15.22
N HIS A 48 -2.73 27.75 15.92
CA HIS A 48 -3.09 27.57 17.34
C HIS A 48 -1.90 27.25 18.25
N GLY A 49 -0.68 27.18 17.72
CA GLY A 49 0.51 26.76 18.45
C GLY A 49 0.67 25.23 18.52
N SER A 50 1.80 24.79 19.05
CA SER A 50 2.08 23.36 19.27
C SER A 50 1.61 22.90 20.64
N ASP A 51 1.34 21.61 20.76
CA ASP A 51 1.12 20.92 22.03
C ASP A 51 1.76 19.52 21.99
N PRO A 52 2.11 18.92 23.14
CA PRO A 52 2.81 17.63 23.16
C PRO A 52 2.03 16.46 22.53
N TYR A 53 0.70 16.55 22.42
CA TYR A 53 -0.09 15.53 21.74
C TYR A 53 0.03 15.66 20.22
N LEU A 54 0.20 16.87 19.68
CA LEU A 54 0.45 17.06 18.26
C LEU A 54 1.73 16.39 17.80
N ASP A 55 2.81 16.51 18.57
CA ASP A 55 4.09 15.89 18.23
C ASP A 55 3.97 14.37 18.23
N ARG A 56 3.29 13.78 19.23
CA ARG A 56 2.98 12.35 19.27
C ARG A 56 2.13 11.88 18.09
N ILE A 57 1.09 12.64 17.72
CA ILE A 57 0.26 12.31 16.56
C ILE A 57 1.11 12.35 15.29
N ARG A 58 2.01 13.32 15.13
CA ARG A 58 2.92 13.38 13.98
C ARG A 58 3.84 12.18 13.90
N GLU A 59 4.40 11.75 15.03
CA GLU A 59 5.25 10.55 15.09
C GLU A 59 4.48 9.31 14.61
N GLU A 60 3.28 9.06 15.15
CA GLU A 60 2.43 7.93 14.77
C GLU A 60 2.02 7.99 13.29
N VAL A 61 1.61 9.16 12.79
CA VAL A 61 1.25 9.33 11.37
C VAL A 61 2.46 9.09 10.47
N THR A 62 3.65 9.56 10.87
CA THR A 62 4.89 9.34 10.11
C THR A 62 5.27 7.85 10.08
N ALA A 63 5.13 7.15 11.20
CA ALA A 63 5.33 5.72 11.29
C ALA A 63 4.36 4.96 10.37
N ALA A 64 3.08 5.32 10.39
CA ALA A 64 2.04 4.74 9.55
C ALA A 64 2.30 4.96 8.04
N ILE A 65 2.77 6.15 7.64
CA ILE A 65 3.19 6.40 6.25
C ILE A 65 4.36 5.50 5.88
N GLY A 66 5.35 5.39 6.76
CA GLY A 66 6.51 4.52 6.54
C GLY A 66 6.09 3.06 6.34
N GLU A 67 5.12 2.57 7.11
CA GLU A 67 4.57 1.23 6.98
C GLU A 67 3.77 1.04 5.69
N ALA A 68 2.86 1.96 5.37
CA ALA A 68 2.08 1.91 4.14
C ALA A 68 2.98 1.91 2.89
N ARG A 69 4.03 2.74 2.86
CA ARG A 69 5.02 2.76 1.77
C ARG A 69 5.80 1.45 1.64
N ARG A 70 6.15 0.79 2.76
CA ARG A 70 6.80 -0.53 2.71
C ARG A 70 5.88 -1.56 2.06
N TRP A 71 4.60 -1.60 2.47
CA TRP A 71 3.63 -2.52 1.88
C TRP A 71 3.36 -2.23 0.41
N GLN A 72 3.25 -0.96 0.03
CA GLN A 72 3.12 -0.54 -1.37
C GLN A 72 4.32 -0.98 -2.20
N THR A 73 5.54 -0.81 -1.69
CA THR A 73 6.77 -1.22 -2.38
C THR A 73 6.83 -2.73 -2.55
N LEU A 74 6.47 -3.49 -1.51
CA LEU A 74 6.43 -4.96 -1.57
C LEU A 74 5.40 -5.43 -2.60
N ALA A 75 4.20 -4.87 -2.58
CA ALA A 75 3.15 -5.23 -3.52
C ALA A 75 3.53 -4.88 -4.97
N ALA A 76 4.12 -3.70 -5.20
CA ALA A 76 4.65 -3.32 -6.52
C ALA A 76 5.76 -4.26 -6.98
N ALA A 77 6.70 -4.61 -6.11
CA ALA A 77 7.77 -5.56 -6.44
C ALA A 77 7.22 -6.94 -6.80
N MET A 78 6.18 -7.45 -6.12
CA MET A 78 5.54 -8.71 -6.47
C MET A 78 4.81 -8.66 -7.83
N LEU A 79 4.23 -7.51 -8.18
CA LEU A 79 3.60 -7.28 -9.49
C LEU A 79 4.61 -7.13 -10.63
N GLU A 80 5.79 -6.56 -10.35
CA GLU A 80 6.87 -6.36 -11.32
C GLU A 80 7.82 -7.56 -11.44
N TYR A 81 7.90 -8.45 -10.44
CA TYR A 81 8.86 -9.56 -10.44
C TYR A 81 8.56 -10.55 -11.58
N PRO A 82 9.51 -10.77 -12.51
CA PRO A 82 9.36 -11.79 -13.53
C PRO A 82 9.53 -13.17 -12.89
N TYR A 83 8.42 -13.84 -12.61
CA TYR A 83 8.39 -15.23 -12.14
C TYR A 83 8.90 -16.26 -13.19
N ASP A 84 9.33 -15.81 -14.37
CA ASP A 84 9.77 -16.65 -15.52
C ASP A 84 11.16 -17.30 -15.34
N ARG A 85 11.70 -17.42 -14.12
CA ARG A 85 13.06 -17.96 -13.88
C ARG A 85 13.14 -19.39 -13.34
N GLU A 86 12.02 -20.10 -13.26
CA GLU A 86 12.08 -21.55 -13.06
C GLU A 86 11.86 -22.22 -14.43
N GLU A 87 12.96 -22.74 -14.97
CA GLU A 87 13.03 -23.48 -16.23
C GLU A 87 11.99 -24.63 -16.25
N ASP A 88 11.32 -24.79 -17.40
CA ASP A 88 10.45 -25.92 -17.73
C ASP A 88 11.15 -27.30 -17.57
#